data_AF-A0A8X6FPE0-F1
#
_entry.id   AF-A0A8X6FPE0-F1
#
_cell.length_a   1.000
_cell.length_b   1.000
_cell.length_c   1.000
_cell.angle_alpha   90.00
_cell.angle_beta   90.00
_cell.angle_gamma   90.00
#
_symmetry.space_group_name_H-M   'P 1'
#
loop_
_entity.id
_entity.type
_entity.pdbx_description
1 polymer ?
#
loop_
_entity_poly.entity_id
_entity_poly.type
_entity_poly.pdbx_seq_one_letter_code
_entity_poly.pdbx_strand_id
1 'polypeptide(L)'
;MTLTFATPIHDCLSCPNVTWWKDNKLWDNTFKKVSSNVENEMRLSQLSRTELFATFHCKAQNTKLSPPITRTIVLDLYLYPVSVKITTRNTALSAGHPVEMICESVGSRPSAKITWWLNGTLLSDHTETVHDNITSSTLRLHPKLQYHKSPLVCRADNPKLFSSQLEDARLLNITCG
;
A
#
# COMPACT_ATOMS: atom_id res chain seq x y z
N MET A 1 -12.42 9.21 4.78
CA MET A 1 -11.80 9.27 6.13
C MET A 1 -12.09 10.64 6.72
N THR A 2 -12.40 10.72 8.02
CA THR A 2 -12.70 11.98 8.70
C THR A 2 -11.71 12.19 9.83
N LEU A 3 -11.12 13.38 9.90
CA LEU A 3 -10.19 13.79 10.95
C LEU A 3 -10.74 15.02 11.66
N THR A 4 -10.98 14.91 12.96
CA THR A 4 -11.49 16.02 13.78
C THR A 4 -10.39 16.54 14.68
N PHE A 5 -10.18 17.85 14.65
CA PHE A 5 -9.31 18.52 15.60
C PHE A 5 -10.12 19.44 16.49
N ALA A 6 -9.93 19.33 17.81
CA ALA A 6 -10.62 20.12 18.81
C ALA A 6 -9.61 20.86 19.69
N THR A 7 -9.89 22.13 19.97
CA THR A 7 -9.11 22.96 20.89
C THR A 7 -10.00 23.61 21.95
N PRO A 8 -9.62 23.61 23.24
CA PRO A 8 -10.40 24.26 24.27
C PRO A 8 -10.50 25.77 24.08
N ILE A 9 -11.65 26.34 24.42
CA ILE A 9 -11.87 27.78 24.53
C ILE A 9 -11.42 28.22 25.92
N HIS A 10 -10.25 28.86 25.99
CA HIS A 10 -9.77 29.51 27.21
C HIS A 10 -10.09 31.00 27.13
N ASP A 11 -11.11 31.41 27.90
CA ASP A 11 -11.69 32.76 28.01
C ASP A 11 -12.33 33.38 26.74
N CYS A 12 -13.52 33.94 26.95
CA CYS A 12 -14.46 34.44 25.92
C CYS A 12 -13.99 35.66 25.08
N LEU A 13 -12.74 36.13 25.20
CA LEU A 13 -12.28 37.33 24.48
C LEU A 13 -11.74 37.06 23.07
N SER A 14 -11.22 35.86 22.78
CA SER A 14 -10.78 35.51 21.42
C SER A 14 -10.86 34.00 21.20
N CYS A 15 -11.75 33.58 20.31
CA CYS A 15 -11.82 32.18 19.90
C CYS A 15 -10.75 31.91 18.85
N PRO A 16 -9.91 30.87 19.01
CA PRO A 16 -8.87 30.58 18.04
C PRO A 16 -9.49 30.13 16.72
N ASN A 17 -8.92 30.61 15.61
CA ASN A 17 -9.22 30.07 14.29
C ASN A 17 -8.51 28.74 14.13
N VAL A 18 -9.25 27.69 13.79
CA VAL A 18 -8.70 26.35 13.54
C VAL A 18 -8.73 26.08 12.04
N THR A 19 -7.55 25.84 11.45
CA THR A 19 -7.38 25.72 10.00
C THR A 19 -6.53 24.51 9.63
N TRP A 20 -6.85 23.88 8.51
CA TRP A 20 -6.07 22.79 7.93
C TRP A 20 -5.19 23.29 6.79
N TRP A 21 -3.99 22.75 6.73
CA TRP A 21 -2.97 23.09 5.73
C TRP A 21 -2.36 21.81 5.17
N LYS A 22 -2.10 21.80 3.86
CA LYS A 22 -1.36 20.75 3.16
C LYS A 22 -0.32 21.44 2.29
N ASP A 23 0.94 21.00 2.35
CA ASP A 23 2.04 21.57 1.54
C ASP A 23 2.16 23.11 1.67
N ASN A 24 1.99 23.62 2.90
CA ASN A 24 1.92 25.06 3.22
C ASN A 24 0.79 25.87 2.54
N LYS A 25 -0.15 25.20 1.86
CA LYS A 25 -1.35 25.81 1.30
C LYS A 25 -2.54 25.61 2.24
N LEU A 26 -3.35 26.65 2.40
CA LEU A 26 -4.61 26.55 3.15
C LEU A 26 -5.53 25.54 2.45
N TRP A 27 -5.91 24.51 3.19
CA TRP A 27 -6.81 23.46 2.73
C TRP A 27 -8.24 23.75 3.16
N ASP A 28 -8.44 24.02 4.45
CA ASP A 28 -9.76 24.32 5.00
C ASP A 28 -9.67 25.33 6.16
N ASN A 29 -10.67 26.20 6.25
CA ASN A 29 -10.84 27.17 7.32
C ASN A 29 -12.26 27.20 7.91
N THR A 30 -13.07 26.16 7.67
CA THR A 30 -14.49 26.10 8.07
C THR A 30 -14.68 25.49 9.45
N PHE A 31 -14.07 26.10 10.48
CA PHE A 31 -14.19 25.65 11.87
C PHE A 31 -15.55 26.01 12.51
N LYS A 32 -15.92 25.27 13.56
CA LYS A 32 -17.16 25.46 14.33
C LYS A 32 -16.84 25.53 15.82
N LYS A 33 -17.64 26.29 16.57
CA LYS A 33 -17.63 26.26 18.03
C LYS A 33 -18.57 25.16 18.50
N VAL A 34 -18.06 24.21 19.27
CA VAL A 34 -18.80 23.06 19.81
C VAL A 34 -18.64 23.08 21.32
N SER A 35 -19.68 23.50 22.03
CA SER A 35 -19.66 23.65 23.50
C SER A 35 -18.47 24.54 23.96
N SER A 36 -17.50 23.98 24.68
CA SER A 36 -16.28 24.63 25.16
C SER A 36 -15.08 24.48 24.23
N ASN A 37 -15.24 23.96 23.01
CA ASN A 37 -14.17 23.76 22.03
C ASN A 37 -14.40 24.54 20.74
N VAL A 38 -13.31 24.87 20.04
CA VAL A 38 -13.33 25.17 18.61
C VAL A 38 -12.80 23.96 17.88
N GLU A 39 -13.58 23.46 16.93
CA GLU A 39 -13.31 22.24 16.19
C GLU A 39 -13.28 22.49 14.69
N ASN A 40 -12.38 21.80 14.00
CA ASN A 40 -12.39 21.73 12.54
C ASN A 40 -12.31 20.26 12.10
N GLU A 41 -13.26 19.85 11.28
CA GLU A 41 -13.38 18.51 10.74
C GLU A 41 -12.92 18.48 9.28
N MET A 42 -11.79 17.83 9.01
CA MET A 42 -11.31 17.57 7.66
C MET A 42 -11.86 16.27 7.13
N ARG A 43 -12.50 16.33 5.95
CA ARG A 43 -12.98 15.17 5.21
C ARG A 43 -12.08 14.91 4.02
N LEU A 44 -11.44 13.74 4.02
CA LEU A 44 -10.66 13.25 2.89
C LEU A 44 -11.54 12.27 2.11
N SER A 45 -12.03 12.74 0.96
CA SER A 45 -12.73 11.93 -0.04
C SER A 45 -11.77 11.51 -1.14
N GLN A 46 -11.84 10.25 -1.57
CA GLN A 46 -11.04 9.70 -2.68
C GLN A 46 -9.52 9.83 -2.48
N LEU A 47 -9.01 9.17 -1.44
CA LEU A 47 -7.55 9.01 -1.27
C LEU A 47 -6.99 8.19 -2.43
N SER A 48 -5.89 8.65 -3.00
CA SER A 48 -5.13 7.96 -4.02
C SER A 48 -3.72 7.64 -3.53
N ARG A 49 -2.93 6.97 -4.39
CA ARG A 49 -1.55 6.61 -4.07
C ARG A 49 -0.64 7.82 -3.88
N THR A 50 -0.95 8.96 -4.51
CA THR A 50 -0.15 10.18 -4.38
C THR A 50 -0.26 10.82 -3.01
N GLU A 51 -1.26 10.44 -2.22
CA GLU A 51 -1.43 10.91 -0.85
C GLU A 51 -0.65 10.08 0.17
N LEU A 52 0.13 9.07 -0.25
CA LEU A 52 1.02 8.34 0.64
C LEU A 52 2.03 9.31 1.26
N PHE A 53 2.08 9.34 2.58
CA PHE A 53 2.86 10.27 3.40
C PHE A 53 2.52 11.75 3.22
N ALA A 54 1.36 12.06 2.63
CA ALA A 54 0.85 13.43 2.62
C ALA A 54 0.74 13.93 4.07
N THR A 55 1.29 15.13 4.29
CA THR A 55 1.39 15.74 5.61
C THR A 55 0.38 16.88 5.71
N PHE A 56 -0.50 16.78 6.70
CA PHE A 56 -1.49 17.79 7.02
C PHE A 56 -1.14 18.46 8.35
N HIS A 57 -1.26 19.78 8.39
CA HIS A 57 -1.08 20.56 9.59
C HIS A 57 -2.41 21.19 9.98
N CYS A 58 -2.86 20.91 11.19
CA CYS A 58 -3.92 21.68 11.82
C CYS A 58 -3.27 22.78 12.66
N LYS A 59 -3.67 24.03 12.40
CA LYS A 59 -3.16 25.22 13.09
C LYS A 59 -4.30 25.91 13.83
N ALA A 60 -4.13 26.06 15.14
CA ALA A 60 -5.00 26.87 15.98
C ALA A 60 -4.31 28.19 16.30
N GLN A 61 -4.92 29.30 15.88
CA GLN A 61 -4.36 30.63 16.05
C GLN A 61 -5.33 31.55 16.79
N ASN A 62 -4.91 32.05 17.95
CA ASN A 62 -5.71 32.94 18.78
C ASN A 62 -5.61 34.41 18.34
N THR A 63 -4.40 34.88 18.07
CA THR A 63 -4.13 36.24 17.55
C THR A 63 -3.04 36.22 16.49
N LYS A 64 -2.90 37.30 15.73
CA LYS A 64 -1.81 37.46 14.73
C LYS A 64 -0.43 37.69 15.37
N LEU A 65 -0.37 37.93 16.68
CA LEU A 65 0.86 38.29 17.42
C LEU A 65 1.58 37.08 18.00
N SER A 66 0.88 35.96 18.21
CA SER A 66 1.47 34.72 18.72
C SER A 66 1.56 33.65 17.63
N PRO A 67 2.58 32.78 17.67
CA PRO A 67 2.66 31.64 16.76
C PRO A 67 1.48 30.68 16.99
N PRO A 68 0.96 30.04 15.94
CA PRO A 68 -0.14 29.08 16.08
C PRO A 68 0.33 27.78 16.74
N ILE A 69 -0.55 27.17 17.53
CA ILE A 69 -0.37 25.79 17.97
C ILE A 69 -0.62 24.88 16.77
N THR A 70 0.36 24.04 16.44
CA THR A 70 0.29 23.18 15.26
C THR A 70 0.30 21.71 15.65
N ARG A 71 -0.61 20.92 15.07
CA ARG A 71 -0.57 19.45 15.09
C ARG A 71 -0.40 18.92 13.68
N THR A 72 0.43 17.88 13.55
CA THR A 72 0.78 17.29 12.26
C THR A 72 0.22 15.88 12.17
N ILE A 73 -0.40 15.57 11.04
CA ILE A 73 -0.88 14.24 10.69
C ILE A 73 -0.18 13.82 9.40
N VAL A 74 0.39 12.63 9.39
CA VAL A 74 1.01 12.03 8.20
C VAL A 74 0.14 10.85 7.79
N LEU A 75 -0.28 10.80 6.53
CA LEU A 75 -1.08 9.69 6.02
C LEU A 75 -0.17 8.49 5.70
N ASP A 76 -0.32 7.39 6.43
CA ASP A 76 0.27 6.10 6.04
C ASP A 76 -0.84 5.22 5.44
N LEU A 77 -0.79 5.01 4.12
CA LEU A 77 -1.85 4.35 3.37
C LEU A 77 -1.53 2.87 3.15
N TYR A 78 -2.55 2.02 3.28
CA TYR A 78 -2.50 0.68 2.73
C TYR A 78 -2.85 0.71 1.25
N LEU A 79 -1.99 0.11 0.42
CA LEU A 79 -2.07 0.18 -1.03
C LEU A 79 -2.06 -1.23 -1.64
N TYR A 80 -3.00 -1.49 -2.54
CA TYR A 80 -3.03 -2.70 -3.35
C TYR A 80 -1.71 -2.92 -4.11
N PRO A 81 -1.32 -4.15 -4.48
CA PRO A 81 -0.32 -4.35 -5.51
C PRO A 81 -0.72 -3.62 -6.80
N VAL A 82 0.26 -3.08 -7.54
CA VAL A 82 0.05 -2.43 -8.84
C VAL A 82 0.24 -3.44 -9.97
N SER A 83 1.25 -4.28 -9.84
CA SER A 83 1.58 -5.32 -10.80
C SER A 83 2.14 -6.54 -10.10
N VAL A 84 2.02 -7.68 -10.79
CA VAL A 84 2.63 -8.96 -10.46
C VAL A 84 3.13 -9.53 -11.78
N LYS A 85 4.36 -10.04 -11.81
CA LYS A 85 4.93 -10.61 -13.04
C LYS A 85 5.93 -11.70 -12.74
N ILE A 86 5.83 -12.83 -13.45
CA ILE A 86 6.87 -13.86 -13.50
C ILE A 86 7.98 -13.35 -14.43
N THR A 87 9.13 -13.00 -13.85
CA THR A 87 10.24 -12.33 -14.56
C THR A 87 11.25 -13.29 -15.17
N THR A 88 11.34 -14.54 -14.69
CA THR A 88 12.14 -15.59 -15.34
C THR A 88 11.74 -15.72 -16.81
N ARG A 89 12.69 -15.96 -17.71
CA ARG A 89 12.38 -16.15 -19.14
C ARG A 89 11.43 -17.33 -19.35
N ASN A 90 10.55 -17.21 -20.35
CA ASN A 90 9.62 -18.28 -20.72
C ASN A 90 10.26 -19.18 -21.78
N THR A 91 11.19 -20.03 -21.35
CA THR A 91 11.89 -21.00 -22.21
C THR A 91 11.48 -22.43 -21.87
N ALA A 92 11.83 -23.38 -22.75
CA ALA A 92 11.70 -24.79 -22.43
C ALA A 92 12.52 -25.13 -21.16
N LEU A 93 11.96 -26.00 -20.33
CA LEU A 93 12.57 -26.52 -19.10
C LEU A 93 12.79 -28.02 -19.26
N SER A 94 13.98 -28.50 -18.93
CA SER A 94 14.29 -29.94 -18.97
C SER A 94 13.72 -30.65 -17.74
N ALA A 95 13.00 -31.75 -17.95
CA ALA A 95 12.51 -32.58 -16.86
C ALA A 95 13.68 -33.08 -15.98
N GLY A 96 13.46 -33.12 -14.67
CA GLY A 96 14.46 -33.58 -13.68
C GLY A 96 15.56 -32.56 -13.33
N HIS A 97 15.67 -31.45 -14.06
CA HIS A 97 16.67 -30.41 -13.80
C HIS A 97 16.03 -29.25 -13.03
N PRO A 98 16.39 -29.02 -11.74
CA PRO A 98 15.81 -27.95 -10.94
C PRO A 98 16.08 -26.56 -11.55
N VAL A 99 15.11 -25.67 -11.48
CA VAL A 99 15.23 -24.29 -11.97
C VAL A 99 14.62 -23.29 -10.98
N GLU A 100 15.08 -22.05 -11.04
CA GLU A 100 14.53 -20.95 -10.26
C GLU A 100 13.54 -20.12 -11.07
N MET A 101 12.36 -19.94 -10.49
CA MET A 101 11.25 -19.18 -11.03
C MET A 101 11.07 -17.93 -10.18
N ILE A 102 11.23 -16.76 -10.77
CA ILE A 102 11.21 -15.48 -10.09
C ILE A 102 9.92 -14.76 -10.45
N CYS A 103 9.27 -14.19 -9.44
CA CYS A 103 8.10 -13.34 -9.59
C CYS A 103 8.26 -12.07 -8.77
N GLU A 104 7.88 -10.95 -9.33
CA GLU A 104 7.95 -9.64 -8.69
C GLU A 104 6.58 -9.01 -8.60
N SER A 105 6.25 -8.47 -7.43
CA SER A 105 5.09 -7.63 -7.19
C SER A 105 5.51 -6.23 -6.80
N VAL A 106 4.90 -5.21 -7.42
CA VAL A 106 5.27 -3.80 -7.23
C VAL A 106 4.12 -3.01 -6.61
N GLY A 107 4.44 -2.10 -5.69
CA GLY A 107 3.55 -1.02 -5.26
C GLY A 107 2.53 -1.39 -4.17
N SER A 108 2.67 -2.57 -3.55
CA SER A 108 1.87 -2.93 -2.38
C SER A 108 2.41 -2.26 -1.11
N ARG A 109 1.53 -1.78 -0.24
CA ARG A 109 1.89 -1.27 1.10
C ARG A 109 0.90 -1.77 2.17
N PRO A 110 1.33 -2.53 3.19
CA PRO A 110 2.66 -3.14 3.33
C PRO A 110 3.00 -4.06 2.15
N SER A 111 4.26 -4.49 2.08
CA SER A 111 4.76 -5.39 1.03
C SER A 111 3.80 -6.57 0.80
N ALA A 112 3.57 -6.91 -0.46
CA ALA A 112 2.68 -8.01 -0.80
C ALA A 112 3.28 -9.33 -0.30
N LYS A 113 2.41 -10.29 0.02
CA LYS A 113 2.75 -11.69 0.19
C LYS A 113 2.52 -12.41 -1.14
N ILE A 114 3.52 -13.11 -1.64
CA ILE A 114 3.48 -13.85 -2.88
C ILE A 114 3.22 -15.34 -2.59
N THR A 115 2.44 -15.98 -3.46
CA THR A 115 2.20 -17.42 -3.43
C THR A 115 2.32 -17.99 -4.83
N TRP A 116 2.85 -19.21 -4.91
CA TRP A 116 3.03 -19.94 -6.15
C TRP A 116 2.04 -21.08 -6.25
N TRP A 117 1.41 -21.23 -7.42
CA TRP A 117 0.42 -22.26 -7.68
C TRP A 117 0.73 -22.95 -8.99
N LEU A 118 0.81 -24.29 -8.97
CA LEU A 118 0.98 -25.10 -10.17
C LEU A 118 -0.26 -25.96 -10.36
N ASN A 119 -0.99 -25.72 -11.45
CA ASN A 119 -2.26 -26.39 -11.73
C ASN A 119 -3.24 -26.36 -10.55
N GLY A 120 -3.34 -25.19 -9.89
CA GLY A 120 -4.19 -24.99 -8.71
C GLY A 120 -3.64 -25.53 -7.39
N THR A 121 -2.48 -26.19 -7.40
CA THR A 121 -1.82 -26.70 -6.19
C THR A 121 -0.80 -25.69 -5.66
N LEU A 122 -0.90 -25.32 -4.39
CA LEU A 122 0.05 -24.41 -3.74
C LEU A 122 1.45 -25.04 -3.64
N LEU A 123 2.49 -24.26 -3.97
CA LEU A 123 3.89 -24.64 -3.84
C LEU A 123 4.55 -23.88 -2.68
N SER A 124 5.26 -24.61 -1.83
CA SER A 124 5.89 -24.07 -0.61
C SER A 124 7.39 -23.78 -0.72
N ASP A 125 8.09 -24.36 -1.70
CA ASP A 125 9.55 -24.23 -1.86
C ASP A 125 9.94 -22.92 -2.54
N HIS A 126 9.65 -21.79 -1.89
CA HIS A 126 10.02 -20.46 -2.35
C HIS A 126 10.50 -19.58 -1.21
N THR A 127 11.29 -18.56 -1.56
CA THR A 127 11.78 -17.54 -0.64
C THR A 127 11.34 -16.17 -1.11
N GLU A 128 11.04 -15.28 -0.16
CA GLU A 128 10.63 -13.91 -0.43
C GLU A 128 11.67 -12.91 0.05
N THR A 129 11.86 -11.86 -0.72
CA THR A 129 12.66 -10.70 -0.36
C THR A 129 11.87 -9.43 -0.66
N VAL A 130 12.08 -8.39 0.14
CA VAL A 130 11.42 -7.09 -0.03
C VAL A 130 12.49 -6.04 -0.17
N HIS A 131 12.44 -5.27 -1.25
CA HIS A 131 13.31 -4.14 -1.49
C HIS A 131 12.48 -2.97 -2.02
N ASP A 132 12.52 -1.85 -1.31
CA ASP A 132 11.69 -0.67 -1.54
C ASP A 132 10.19 -0.98 -1.62
N ASN A 133 9.58 -0.84 -2.81
CA ASN A 133 8.18 -1.13 -3.07
C ASN A 133 7.98 -2.44 -3.85
N ILE A 134 9.00 -3.29 -3.93
CA ILE A 134 9.01 -4.54 -4.68
C ILE A 134 9.12 -5.71 -3.70
N THR A 135 8.17 -6.64 -3.76
CA THR A 135 8.32 -7.98 -3.20
C THR A 135 8.76 -8.91 -4.33
N SER A 136 9.89 -9.59 -4.16
CA SER A 136 10.36 -10.64 -5.09
C SER A 136 10.28 -12.01 -4.43
N SER A 137 9.76 -12.99 -5.16
CA SER A 137 9.63 -14.38 -4.72
C SER A 137 10.35 -15.30 -5.69
N THR A 138 11.25 -16.14 -5.16
CA THR A 138 12.01 -17.13 -5.94
C THR A 138 11.56 -18.53 -5.56
N LEU A 139 10.87 -19.21 -6.47
CA LEU A 139 10.41 -20.59 -6.37
C LEU A 139 11.45 -21.55 -6.96
N ARG A 140 11.83 -22.57 -6.20
CA ARG A 140 12.63 -23.69 -6.69
C ARG A 140 11.73 -24.76 -7.30
N LEU A 141 11.59 -24.72 -8.62
CA LEU A 141 10.75 -25.67 -9.36
C LEU A 141 11.56 -26.91 -9.76
N HIS A 142 11.01 -28.09 -9.52
CA HIS A 142 11.51 -29.36 -10.03
C HIS A 142 10.62 -29.82 -11.19
N PRO A 143 10.99 -29.55 -12.46
CA PRO A 143 10.12 -29.82 -13.60
C PRO A 143 9.91 -31.32 -13.81
N LYS A 144 8.66 -31.70 -14.07
CA LYS A 144 8.25 -33.06 -14.42
C LYS A 144 7.52 -33.03 -15.75
N LEU A 145 7.63 -34.08 -16.56
CA LEU A 145 6.94 -34.16 -17.86
C LEU A 145 5.43 -33.94 -17.74
N GLN A 146 4.81 -34.42 -16.65
CA GLN A 146 3.38 -34.20 -16.35
C GLN A 146 2.99 -32.72 -16.17
N TYR A 147 3.95 -31.82 -15.94
CA TYR A 147 3.71 -30.39 -15.82
C TYR A 147 3.73 -29.66 -17.17
N HIS A 148 4.01 -30.34 -18.29
CA HIS A 148 3.94 -29.74 -19.61
C HIS A 148 2.54 -29.15 -19.86
N LYS A 149 2.47 -27.90 -20.31
CA LYS A 149 1.25 -27.08 -20.47
C LYS A 149 0.45 -26.87 -19.18
N SER A 150 1.00 -27.18 -18.00
CA SER A 150 0.36 -26.81 -16.73
C SER A 150 0.54 -25.32 -16.45
N PRO A 151 -0.48 -24.62 -15.92
CA PRO A 151 -0.35 -23.23 -15.55
C PRO A 151 0.46 -23.09 -14.26
N LEU A 152 1.52 -22.31 -14.31
CA LEU A 152 2.22 -21.79 -13.14
C LEU A 152 1.74 -20.35 -12.90
N VAL A 153 1.15 -20.12 -11.74
CA VAL A 153 0.59 -18.84 -11.32
C VAL A 153 1.41 -18.30 -10.15
N CYS A 154 1.82 -17.05 -10.27
CA CYS A 154 2.33 -16.26 -9.16
C CYS A 154 1.25 -15.26 -8.75
N ARG A 155 0.92 -15.24 -7.46
CA ARG A 155 -0.18 -14.44 -6.90
C ARG A 155 0.33 -13.58 -5.76
N ALA A 156 0.14 -12.27 -5.84
CA ALA A 156 0.49 -11.33 -4.78
C ALA A 156 -0.76 -10.77 -4.11
N ASP A 157 -0.74 -10.68 -2.78
CA ASP A 157 -1.82 -10.15 -1.95
C ASP A 157 -1.27 -9.23 -0.86
N ASN A 158 -1.94 -8.11 -0.63
CA ASN A 158 -1.69 -7.23 0.49
C ASN A 158 -2.42 -7.73 1.76
N PRO A 159 -1.69 -8.05 2.84
CA PRO A 159 -2.28 -8.67 4.04
C PRO A 159 -3.18 -7.74 4.87
N LYS A 160 -3.27 -6.45 4.53
CA LYS A 160 -4.09 -5.45 5.24
C LYS A 160 -5.32 -5.02 4.47
N LEU A 161 -5.46 -5.44 3.20
CA LEU A 161 -6.55 -5.02 2.34
C LEU A 161 -7.39 -6.22 1.90
N PHE A 162 -8.70 -6.02 1.91
CA PHE A 162 -9.62 -7.03 1.40
C PHE A 162 -9.56 -7.08 -0.13
N SER A 163 -9.62 -8.30 -0.67
CA SER A 163 -9.67 -8.57 -2.12
C SER A 163 -8.54 -7.89 -2.90
N SER A 164 -7.31 -7.99 -2.38
CA SER A 164 -6.16 -7.27 -2.93
C SER A 164 -5.28 -8.05 -3.90
N GLN A 165 -5.78 -9.21 -4.27
CA GLN A 165 -5.06 -10.19 -5.05
C GLN A 165 -4.86 -9.72 -6.49
N LEU A 166 -3.61 -9.75 -6.95
CA LEU A 166 -3.23 -9.71 -8.37
C LEU A 166 -2.39 -10.94 -8.69
N GLU A 167 -2.45 -11.41 -9.92
CA GLU A 167 -1.69 -12.60 -10.33
C GLU A 167 -1.20 -12.50 -11.77
N ASP A 168 -0.09 -13.20 -12.03
CA ASP A 168 0.44 -13.48 -13.35
C ASP A 168 0.54 -14.99 -13.54
N ALA A 169 0.36 -15.45 -14.77
CA ALA A 169 0.27 -16.86 -15.09
C ALA A 169 0.94 -17.19 -16.42
N ARG A 170 1.60 -18.35 -16.48
CA ARG A 170 2.14 -18.88 -17.73
C ARG A 170 2.05 -20.39 -17.79
N LEU A 171 1.93 -20.92 -19.01
CA LEU A 171 2.01 -22.36 -19.26
C LEU A 171 3.48 -22.79 -19.27
N LEU A 172 3.79 -23.88 -18.58
CA LEU A 172 5.14 -24.46 -18.60
C LEU A 172 5.40 -25.24 -19.88
N ASN A 173 6.54 -25.00 -20.51
CA ASN A 173 7.03 -25.82 -21.62
C ASN A 173 8.09 -26.79 -21.09
N ILE A 174 7.70 -28.05 -20.82
CA ILE A 174 8.62 -29.08 -20.31
C ILE A 174 9.02 -30.01 -21.44
N THR A 175 10.33 -30.26 -21.59
CA THR A 175 10.91 -31.21 -22.56
C THR A 175 11.66 -32.32 -21.85
N CYS A 176 11.90 -33.44 -22.54
CA CYS A 176 12.86 -34.44 -22.08
C CYS A 176 14.26 -33.79 -21.98
N GLY A 177 14.97 -34.09 -20.90
CA GLY A 177 16.36 -33.68 -20.70
C GLY A 177 17.33 -34.57 -21.47
#